data_AF-V4Q931-F1
#
_entry.id   AF-V4Q931-F1
#
_cell.length_a   1.000
_cell.length_b   1.000
_cell.length_c   1.000
_cell.angle_alpha   90.00
_cell.angle_beta   90.00
_cell.angle_gamma   90.00
#
_symmetry.space_group_name_H-M   'P 1'
#
loop_
_entity.id
_entity.type
_entity.pdbx_description
1 polymer ?
#
loop_
_entity_poly.entity_id
_entity_poly.type
_entity_poly.pdbx_seq_one_letter_code
_entity_poly.pdbx_strand_id
1 'polypeptide(L)'
;MKRALALIPLVVFAGLLAVLGYYNFHKKQRYIPDALVGKSVPALAITDLDTGGEADLKTLVSGYDKPVLVNVFASWCTPCVAENPTLIALKQKGVVIIGVAWKDEPQNTLKFLAEHDNPYVRTLSDPDGRLGMELGISGVPETYVVQPDGMITYKIADAILPQTVGDVEAALGVK
;
A
#
# COMPACT_ATOMS: atom_id res chain seq x y z
N MET A 1 -34.74 49.27 -6.26
CA MET A 1 -34.19 48.84 -4.95
C MET A 1 -34.57 47.41 -4.54
N LYS A 2 -35.83 46.94 -4.71
CA LYS A 2 -36.22 45.54 -4.33
C LYS A 2 -35.61 44.41 -5.19
N ARG A 3 -35.22 44.69 -6.43
CA ARG A 3 -34.59 43.70 -7.34
C ARG A 3 -33.15 43.35 -6.97
N ALA A 4 -32.42 44.28 -6.33
CA ALA A 4 -31.07 44.04 -5.85
C ALA A 4 -31.05 43.10 -4.63
N LEU A 5 -32.09 43.18 -3.78
CA LEU A 5 -32.28 42.24 -2.66
C LEU A 5 -32.57 40.81 -3.12
N ALA A 6 -33.21 40.64 -4.29
CA ALA A 6 -33.49 39.32 -4.84
C ALA A 6 -32.23 38.58 -5.34
N LEU A 7 -31.12 39.29 -5.57
CA LEU A 7 -29.85 38.70 -5.99
C LEU A 7 -28.95 38.30 -4.81
N ILE A 8 -29.27 38.75 -3.59
CA ILE A 8 -28.49 38.45 -2.39
C ILE A 8 -28.33 36.93 -2.17
N PRO A 9 -29.37 36.09 -2.27
CA PRO A 9 -29.22 34.65 -2.08
C PRO A 9 -28.28 34.01 -3.10
N LEU A 10 -28.31 34.49 -4.35
CA LEU A 10 -27.47 33.98 -5.43
C LEU A 10 -25.99 34.37 -5.26
N VAL A 11 -25.73 35.60 -4.81
CA VAL A 11 -24.38 36.06 -4.49
C VAL A 11 -23.81 35.31 -3.29
N VAL A 12 -24.62 35.08 -2.25
CA VAL A 12 -24.20 34.29 -1.08
C VAL A 12 -23.91 32.85 -1.48
N PHE A 13 -24.75 32.22 -2.30
CA PHE A 13 -24.54 30.87 -2.79
C PHE A 13 -23.29 30.76 -3.66
N ALA A 14 -23.08 31.68 -4.59
CA ALA A 14 -21.87 31.72 -5.42
C ALA A 14 -20.61 31.95 -4.58
N GLY A 15 -20.67 32.82 -3.57
CA GLY A 15 -19.58 33.02 -2.62
C GLY A 15 -19.27 31.77 -1.80
N LEU A 16 -20.29 31.06 -1.32
CA LEU A 16 -20.14 29.80 -0.61
C LEU A 16 -19.50 28.74 -1.50
N LEU A 17 -19.95 28.61 -2.75
CA LEU A 17 -19.36 27.68 -3.73
C LEU A 17 -17.91 28.03 -4.05
N ALA A 18 -17.56 29.32 -4.17
CA ALA A 18 -16.18 29.74 -4.38
C ALA A 18 -15.29 29.39 -3.20
N VAL A 19 -15.74 29.61 -1.96
CA VAL A 19 -15.00 29.27 -0.74
C VAL A 19 -14.85 27.75 -0.60
N LEU A 20 -15.94 26.99 -0.79
CA LEU A 20 -15.91 25.52 -0.71
C LEU A 20 -15.06 24.92 -1.83
N GLY A 21 -15.17 25.46 -3.05
CA GLY A 21 -14.36 25.07 -4.20
C GLY A 21 -12.88 25.34 -3.93
N TYR A 22 -12.53 26.54 -3.49
CA TYR A 22 -11.17 26.90 -3.09
C TYR A 22 -10.65 25.95 -2.00
N TYR A 23 -11.43 25.69 -0.95
CA TYR A 23 -11.03 24.83 0.15
C TYR A 23 -10.84 23.36 -0.26
N ASN A 24 -11.73 22.83 -1.10
CA ASN A 24 -11.62 21.45 -1.60
C ASN A 24 -10.51 21.27 -2.62
N PHE A 25 -10.30 22.23 -3.53
CA PHE A 25 -9.22 22.14 -4.52
C PHE A 25 -7.83 22.30 -3.92
N HIS A 26 -7.68 23.04 -2.81
CA HIS A 26 -6.38 23.27 -2.18
C HIS A 26 -6.06 22.29 -1.05
N LYS A 27 -7.06 21.60 -0.49
CA LYS A 27 -6.79 20.41 0.31
C LYS A 27 -6.47 19.25 -0.60
N LYS A 28 -5.17 19.00 -0.83
CA LYS A 28 -4.73 17.62 -1.04
C LYS A 28 -5.16 16.85 0.21
N GLN A 29 -6.29 16.15 0.16
CA GLN A 29 -6.61 15.18 1.19
C GLN A 29 -5.51 14.14 1.12
N ARG A 30 -4.49 14.29 1.97
CA ARG A 30 -3.67 13.16 2.41
C ARG A 30 -4.66 12.26 3.13
N TYR A 31 -5.18 11.28 2.40
CA TYR A 31 -5.76 10.09 2.99
C TYR A 31 -4.79 9.61 4.06
N ILE A 32 -5.25 9.51 5.31
CA ILE A 32 -4.39 9.27 6.47
C ILE A 32 -4.11 7.76 6.50
N PRO A 33 -2.94 7.28 6.04
CA PRO A 33 -2.65 5.86 5.89
C PRO A 33 -2.17 5.26 7.23
N ASP A 34 -2.11 6.03 8.30
CA ASP A 34 -1.29 5.67 9.45
C ASP A 34 -2.03 4.90 10.55
N ALA A 35 -3.27 4.46 10.31
CA ALA A 35 -4.09 3.80 11.33
C ALA A 35 -3.45 2.51 11.92
N LEU A 36 -2.52 1.89 11.19
CA LEU A 36 -1.73 0.74 11.63
C LEU A 36 -0.28 1.07 11.96
N VAL A 37 0.21 2.28 11.68
CA VAL A 37 1.56 2.67 12.08
C VAL A 37 1.64 2.69 13.62
N GLY A 38 2.68 2.06 14.16
CA GLY A 38 2.85 1.83 15.59
C GLY A 38 2.10 0.60 16.13
N LYS A 39 1.41 -0.18 15.28
CA LYS A 39 0.78 -1.45 15.66
C LYS A 39 1.57 -2.63 15.09
N SER A 40 1.41 -3.79 15.72
CA SER A 40 1.93 -5.05 15.18
C SER A 40 1.12 -5.47 13.95
N VAL A 41 1.78 -6.13 12.99
CA VAL A 41 1.09 -6.83 11.91
C VAL A 41 0.10 -7.86 12.48
N PRO A 42 -1.03 -8.11 11.78
CA PRO A 42 -2.01 -9.10 12.20
C PRO A 42 -1.41 -10.50 12.30
N ALA A 43 -1.74 -11.22 13.37
CA ALA A 43 -1.40 -12.64 13.52
C ALA A 43 -2.48 -13.51 12.85
N LEU A 44 -2.59 -13.37 11.52
CA LEU A 44 -3.53 -14.13 10.71
C LEU A 44 -2.74 -15.16 9.88
N ALA A 45 -3.04 -16.44 10.09
CA ALA A 45 -2.54 -17.51 9.24
C ALA A 45 -3.19 -17.40 7.84
N ILE A 46 -2.36 -17.45 6.81
CA ILE A 46 -2.77 -17.36 5.41
C ILE A 46 -1.94 -18.30 4.55
N THR A 47 -2.49 -18.73 3.42
CA THR A 47 -1.77 -19.60 2.48
C THR A 47 -0.53 -18.90 1.93
N ASP A 48 0.59 -19.61 2.00
CA ASP A 48 1.86 -19.23 1.41
C ASP A 48 2.09 -20.02 0.12
N LEU A 49 2.23 -19.33 -1.00
CA LEU A 49 2.33 -19.95 -2.32
C LEU A 49 3.66 -20.65 -2.58
N ASP A 50 4.72 -20.24 -1.87
CA ASP A 50 6.06 -20.82 -2.05
C ASP A 50 6.18 -22.18 -1.34
N THR A 51 5.53 -22.32 -0.18
CA THR A 51 5.56 -23.54 0.64
C THR A 51 4.33 -24.43 0.49
N GLY A 52 3.20 -23.86 0.02
CA GLY A 52 1.88 -24.52 -0.02
C GLY A 52 1.22 -24.68 1.35
N GLY A 53 1.85 -24.21 2.43
CA GLY A 53 1.33 -24.26 3.80
C GLY A 53 0.65 -22.97 4.23
N GLU A 54 0.29 -22.89 5.51
CA GLU A 54 -0.11 -21.64 6.13
C GLU A 54 1.07 -20.95 6.82
N ALA A 55 1.12 -19.63 6.74
CA ALA A 55 2.06 -18.77 7.46
C ALA A 55 1.36 -17.49 7.91
N ASP A 56 1.81 -16.90 9.00
CA ASP A 56 1.38 -15.56 9.41
C ASP A 56 2.49 -14.54 9.19
N LEU A 57 2.12 -13.28 8.90
CA LEU A 57 3.07 -12.21 8.61
C LEU A 57 4.06 -11.99 9.75
N LYS A 58 3.61 -12.09 11.01
CA LYS A 58 4.44 -11.82 12.18
C LYS A 58 5.60 -12.81 12.28
N THR A 59 5.32 -14.10 12.11
CA THR A 59 6.34 -15.16 12.10
C THR A 59 7.31 -14.97 10.94
N LEU A 60 6.82 -14.60 9.75
CA LEU A 60 7.67 -14.41 8.58
C LEU A 60 8.64 -13.24 8.74
N VAL A 61 8.17 -12.08 9.21
CA VAL A 61 9.05 -10.91 9.40
C VAL A 61 10.05 -11.12 10.54
N SER A 62 9.68 -11.90 11.56
CA SER A 62 10.57 -12.25 12.68
C SER A 62 11.76 -13.12 12.26
N GLY A 63 11.72 -13.72 11.07
CA GLY A 63 12.82 -14.50 10.51
C GLY A 63 13.99 -13.65 9.95
N TYR A 64 13.89 -12.32 9.99
CA TYR A 64 14.89 -11.41 9.44
C TYR A 64 15.40 -10.43 10.50
N ASP A 65 16.70 -10.17 10.53
CA ASP A 65 17.33 -9.21 11.46
C ASP A 65 17.20 -7.74 11.03
N LYS A 66 16.39 -7.46 10.01
CA LYS A 66 16.25 -6.13 9.40
C LYS A 66 14.79 -5.88 8.99
N PRO A 67 14.39 -4.61 8.78
CA PRO A 67 13.05 -4.29 8.33
C PRO A 67 12.69 -5.01 7.03
N VAL A 68 11.44 -5.44 6.94
CA VAL A 68 10.85 -6.14 5.80
C VAL A 68 9.79 -5.24 5.16
N LEU A 69 9.82 -5.14 3.84
CA LEU A 69 8.71 -4.56 3.09
C LEU A 69 7.61 -5.61 2.93
N VAL A 70 6.39 -5.28 3.36
CA VAL A 70 5.19 -6.06 3.04
C VAL A 70 4.44 -5.30 1.95
N ASN A 71 4.53 -5.78 0.72
CA ASN A 71 3.89 -5.18 -0.45
C ASN A 71 2.61 -5.94 -0.77
N VAL A 72 1.49 -5.23 -0.83
CA VAL A 72 0.19 -5.77 -1.19
C VAL A 72 -0.10 -5.42 -2.64
N PHE A 73 -0.28 -6.45 -3.46
CA PHE A 73 -0.42 -6.34 -4.91
C PHE A 73 -1.52 -7.28 -5.45
N ALA A 74 -1.81 -7.18 -6.74
CA ALA A 74 -2.67 -8.14 -7.43
C ALA A 74 -2.29 -8.24 -8.92
N SER A 75 -2.54 -9.37 -9.56
CA SER A 75 -2.24 -9.58 -10.99
C SER A 75 -2.99 -8.62 -11.93
N TRP A 76 -4.19 -8.20 -11.53
CA TRP A 76 -5.05 -7.29 -12.29
C TRP A 76 -4.72 -5.79 -12.06
N CYS A 77 -3.74 -5.49 -11.23
CA CYS A 77 -3.37 -4.12 -10.84
C CYS A 77 -2.34 -3.51 -11.79
N THR A 78 -2.77 -2.61 -12.68
CA THR A 78 -1.87 -1.90 -13.61
C THR A 78 -0.75 -1.11 -12.90
N PRO A 79 -1.01 -0.36 -11.81
CA PRO A 79 0.08 0.33 -11.11
C PRO A 79 1.10 -0.62 -10.46
N CYS A 80 0.69 -1.84 -10.08
CA CYS A 80 1.58 -2.86 -9.53
C CYS A 80 2.60 -3.35 -10.58
N VAL A 81 2.19 -3.43 -11.86
CA VAL A 81 3.13 -3.68 -12.98
C VAL A 81 4.18 -2.57 -13.08
N ALA A 82 3.76 -1.31 -12.91
CA ALA A 82 4.66 -0.15 -13.00
C ALA A 82 5.62 -0.05 -11.79
N GLU A 83 5.20 -0.51 -10.62
CA GLU A 83 6.01 -0.57 -9.39
C GLU A 83 7.05 -1.70 -9.42
N ASN A 84 6.75 -2.82 -10.09
CA ASN A 84 7.56 -4.04 -10.01
C ASN A 84 9.07 -3.86 -10.32
N PRO A 85 9.48 -3.12 -11.37
CA PRO A 85 10.91 -2.88 -11.63
C PRO A 85 11.63 -2.20 -10.46
N THR A 86 10.94 -1.31 -9.74
CA THR A 86 11.50 -0.65 -8.55
C THR A 86 11.66 -1.64 -7.39
N LEU A 87 10.68 -2.53 -7.18
CA LEU A 87 10.79 -3.58 -6.17
C LEU A 87 11.93 -4.56 -6.47
N ILE A 88 12.14 -4.90 -7.74
CA ILE A 88 13.29 -5.72 -8.18
C ILE A 88 14.61 -5.00 -7.86
N ALA A 89 14.72 -3.70 -8.12
CA ALA A 89 15.91 -2.93 -7.77
C ALA A 89 16.14 -2.88 -6.25
N LEU A 90 15.09 -2.73 -5.44
CA LEU A 90 15.19 -2.80 -3.98
C LEU A 90 15.65 -4.19 -3.50
N LYS A 91 15.11 -5.27 -4.09
CA LYS A 91 15.58 -6.64 -3.81
C LYS A 91 17.06 -6.79 -4.12
N GLN A 92 17.55 -6.24 -5.23
CA GLN A 92 18.97 -6.27 -5.60
C GLN A 92 19.85 -5.49 -4.61
N LYS A 93 19.32 -4.44 -3.97
CA LYS A 93 19.97 -3.73 -2.85
C LYS A 93 19.89 -4.50 -1.52
N GLY A 94 19.32 -5.70 -1.51
CA GLY A 94 19.19 -6.55 -0.34
C GLY A 94 17.99 -6.25 0.54
N VAL A 95 17.00 -5.48 0.06
CA VAL A 95 15.73 -5.30 0.77
C VAL A 95 14.94 -6.62 0.73
N VAL A 96 14.40 -7.02 1.87
CA VAL A 96 13.53 -8.20 1.99
C VAL A 96 12.11 -7.74 1.73
N ILE A 97 11.44 -8.38 0.76
CA ILE A 97 10.09 -8.00 0.33
C ILE A 97 9.21 -9.25 0.40
N ILE A 98 8.13 -9.18 1.18
CA ILE A 98 7.07 -10.18 1.23
C ILE A 98 5.89 -9.63 0.43
N GLY A 99 5.42 -10.40 -0.55
CA GLY A 99 4.26 -10.07 -1.35
C GLY A 99 2.99 -10.63 -0.73
N VAL A 100 1.91 -9.85 -0.74
CA VAL A 100 0.56 -10.29 -0.38
C VAL A 100 -0.33 -10.08 -1.61
N ALA A 101 -0.71 -11.17 -2.26
CA ALA A 101 -1.60 -11.17 -3.42
C ALA A 101 -3.05 -11.03 -2.94
N TRP A 102 -3.59 -9.81 -3.03
CA TRP A 102 -4.89 -9.45 -2.48
C TRP A 102 -6.01 -9.60 -3.50
N LYS A 103 -7.06 -10.35 -3.13
CA LYS A 103 -8.22 -10.65 -3.98
C LYS A 103 -7.80 -11.07 -5.38
N ASP A 104 -6.87 -12.01 -5.42
CA ASP A 104 -6.30 -12.54 -6.65
C ASP A 104 -6.28 -14.06 -6.58
N GLU A 105 -6.50 -14.69 -7.74
CA GLU A 105 -6.46 -16.15 -7.81
C GLU A 105 -4.99 -16.60 -7.84
N PRO A 106 -4.60 -17.65 -7.09
CA PRO A 106 -3.21 -18.11 -7.03
C PRO A 106 -2.56 -18.34 -8.40
N GLN A 107 -3.33 -18.84 -9.36
CA GLN A 107 -2.84 -19.10 -10.72
C GLN A 107 -2.48 -17.81 -11.47
N ASN A 108 -3.29 -16.75 -11.31
CA ASN A 108 -3.04 -15.45 -11.93
C ASN A 108 -1.86 -14.75 -11.25
N THR A 109 -1.75 -14.86 -9.91
CA THR A 109 -0.59 -14.37 -9.17
C THR A 109 0.70 -15.03 -9.65
N LEU A 110 0.75 -16.36 -9.75
CA LEU A 110 1.94 -17.08 -10.22
C LEU A 110 2.31 -16.70 -11.66
N LYS A 111 1.32 -16.52 -12.53
CA LYS A 111 1.52 -16.05 -13.91
C LYS A 111 2.12 -14.64 -13.93
N PHE A 112 1.56 -13.71 -13.15
CA PHE A 112 2.09 -12.35 -13.02
C PHE A 112 3.56 -12.35 -12.59
N LEU A 113 3.91 -13.16 -11.58
CA LEU A 113 5.30 -13.25 -11.09
C LEU A 113 6.26 -13.86 -12.11
N ALA A 114 5.77 -14.76 -12.96
CA ALA A 114 6.57 -15.32 -14.05
C ALA A 114 6.76 -14.32 -15.22
N GLU A 115 5.78 -13.47 -15.49
CA GLU A 115 5.82 -12.49 -16.58
C GLU A 115 6.60 -11.22 -16.25
N HIS A 116 6.62 -10.81 -14.97
CA HIS A 116 7.20 -9.54 -14.54
C HIS A 116 8.48 -9.66 -13.70
N ASP A 117 8.99 -10.86 -13.47
CA ASP A 117 10.01 -11.20 -12.47
C ASP A 117 9.52 -11.03 -11.03
N ASN A 118 9.87 -11.99 -10.16
CA ASN A 118 9.41 -12.03 -8.78
C ASN A 118 10.34 -11.25 -7.82
N PRO A 119 9.91 -10.09 -7.25
CA PRO A 119 10.69 -9.36 -6.26
C PRO A 119 10.56 -9.94 -4.85
N TYR A 120 9.65 -10.87 -4.62
CA TYR A 120 9.31 -11.35 -3.29
C TYR A 120 10.21 -12.51 -2.85
N VAL A 121 10.47 -12.60 -1.54
CA VAL A 121 11.08 -13.78 -0.90
C VAL A 121 10.04 -14.78 -0.44
N ARG A 122 8.81 -14.31 -0.21
CA ARG A 122 7.62 -15.07 0.16
C ARG A 122 6.40 -14.39 -0.43
N THR A 123 5.46 -15.17 -0.93
CA THR A 123 4.22 -14.71 -1.56
C THR A 123 3.04 -15.31 -0.83
N LEU A 124 2.27 -14.47 -0.15
CA LEU A 124 1.04 -14.85 0.54
C LEU A 124 -0.16 -14.67 -0.38
N SER A 125 -1.09 -15.60 -0.33
CA SER A 125 -2.30 -15.61 -1.16
C SER A 125 -3.52 -15.23 -0.33
N ASP A 126 -4.13 -14.08 -0.62
CA ASP A 126 -5.31 -13.55 0.08
C ASP A 126 -6.52 -13.40 -0.86
N PRO A 127 -7.07 -14.52 -1.40
CA PRO A 127 -8.16 -14.47 -2.39
C PRO A 127 -9.45 -13.85 -1.80
N ASP A 128 -9.70 -14.06 -0.51
CA ASP A 128 -10.88 -13.52 0.19
C ASP A 128 -10.65 -12.08 0.70
N GLY A 129 -9.41 -11.58 0.64
CA GLY A 129 -9.06 -10.23 1.11
C GLY A 129 -9.04 -10.07 2.63
N ARG A 130 -8.95 -11.15 3.40
CA ARG A 130 -9.00 -11.15 4.87
C ARG A 130 -7.78 -10.45 5.46
N LEU A 131 -6.60 -10.77 4.96
CA LEU A 131 -5.37 -10.13 5.44
C LEU A 131 -5.33 -8.66 5.03
N GLY A 132 -5.77 -8.32 3.82
CA GLY A 132 -5.90 -6.93 3.38
C GLY A 132 -6.82 -6.11 4.29
N MET A 133 -7.95 -6.67 4.73
CA MET A 133 -8.85 -6.02 5.69
C MET A 133 -8.19 -5.77 7.05
N GLU A 134 -7.50 -6.77 7.60
CA GLU A 134 -6.76 -6.64 8.87
C GLU A 134 -5.60 -5.63 8.75
N LEU A 135 -4.98 -5.55 7.57
CA LEU A 135 -3.99 -4.53 7.22
C LEU A 135 -4.62 -3.16 6.94
N GLY A 136 -5.95 -3.04 6.95
CA GLY A 136 -6.64 -1.77 6.70
C GLY A 136 -6.25 -1.14 5.36
N ILE A 137 -6.01 -1.96 4.32
CA ILE A 137 -5.74 -1.44 2.99
C ILE A 137 -7.03 -0.91 2.36
N SER A 138 -6.87 0.10 1.53
CA SER A 138 -7.96 0.68 0.72
C SER A 138 -7.93 0.20 -0.73
N GLY A 139 -6.78 -0.28 -1.19
CA GLY A 139 -6.58 -0.86 -2.51
C GLY A 139 -5.17 -1.43 -2.66
N VAL A 140 -4.71 -1.47 -3.90
CA VAL A 140 -3.35 -1.88 -4.29
C VAL A 140 -2.81 -0.95 -5.39
N PRO A 141 -1.49 -0.71 -5.45
CA PRO A 141 -0.47 -1.20 -4.51
C PRO A 141 -0.48 -0.42 -3.19
N GLU A 142 -0.26 -1.14 -2.10
CA GLU A 142 0.03 -0.54 -0.79
C GLU A 142 1.19 -1.30 -0.15
N THR A 143 2.14 -0.58 0.46
CA THR A 143 3.34 -1.17 1.04
C THR A 143 3.53 -0.73 2.48
N TYR A 144 3.95 -1.66 3.34
CA TYR A 144 4.26 -1.43 4.75
C TYR A 144 5.74 -1.70 5.02
N VAL A 145 6.35 -0.87 5.88
CA VAL A 145 7.66 -1.17 6.47
C VAL A 145 7.45 -1.80 7.83
N VAL A 146 7.84 -3.06 7.96
CA VAL A 146 7.60 -3.88 9.16
C VAL A 146 8.93 -4.25 9.80
N GLN A 147 9.07 -3.99 11.09
CA GLN A 147 10.24 -4.36 11.87
C GLN A 147 10.24 -5.87 12.20
N PRO A 148 11.40 -6.45 12.56
CA PRO A 148 11.49 -7.87 12.94
C PRO A 148 10.56 -8.29 14.09
N ASP A 149 10.21 -7.38 15.01
CA ASP A 149 9.26 -7.64 16.09
C ASP A 149 7.78 -7.65 15.63
N GLY A 150 7.54 -7.37 14.35
CA GLY A 150 6.22 -7.25 13.73
C GLY A 150 5.65 -5.84 13.74
N MET A 151 6.33 -4.83 14.27
CA MET A 151 5.80 -3.47 14.32
C MET A 151 5.82 -2.79 12.95
N ILE A 152 4.66 -2.24 12.55
CA ILE A 152 4.54 -1.40 11.35
C ILE A 152 5.05 -0.01 11.69
N THR A 153 6.06 0.45 10.97
CA THR A 153 6.70 1.75 11.19
C THR A 153 6.40 2.78 10.10
N TYR A 154 5.98 2.32 8.93
CA TYR A 154 5.65 3.19 7.83
C TYR A 154 4.63 2.52 6.89
N LYS A 155 3.79 3.33 6.23
CA LYS A 155 2.86 2.88 5.19
C LYS A 155 2.95 3.79 3.97
N ILE A 156 2.93 3.18 2.80
CA ILE A 156 2.89 3.82 1.49
C ILE A 156 1.60 3.33 0.81
N ALA A 157 0.69 4.25 0.48
CA ALA A 157 -0.59 3.94 -0.16
C ALA A 157 -0.62 4.35 -1.64
N ASP A 158 0.51 4.21 -2.33
CA ASP A 158 0.70 4.54 -3.73
C ASP A 158 1.85 3.67 -4.29
N ALA A 159 2.01 3.65 -5.62
CA ALA A 159 3.08 2.90 -6.28
C ALA A 159 4.47 3.46 -5.94
N ILE A 160 5.40 2.56 -5.60
CA ILE A 160 6.82 2.86 -5.41
C ILE A 160 7.49 2.94 -6.78
N LEU A 161 7.76 4.16 -7.21
CA LEU A 161 8.39 4.47 -8.48
C LEU A 161 9.79 5.05 -8.24
N PRO A 162 10.68 5.10 -9.25
CA PRO A 162 12.04 5.59 -9.06
C PRO A 162 12.13 6.99 -8.44
N GLN A 163 11.14 7.84 -8.67
CA GLN A 163 11.07 9.18 -8.10
C GLN A 163 10.58 9.23 -6.63
N THR A 164 9.90 8.19 -6.14
CA THR A 164 9.37 8.10 -4.76
C THR A 164 10.13 7.09 -3.90
N VAL A 165 11.02 6.27 -4.50
CA VAL A 165 11.75 5.21 -3.80
C VAL A 165 12.64 5.72 -2.67
N GLY A 166 13.15 6.94 -2.76
CA GLY A 166 14.01 7.53 -1.73
C GLY A 166 13.34 7.63 -0.35
N ASP A 167 12.02 7.84 -0.31
CA ASP A 167 11.27 7.86 0.95
C ASP A 167 11.21 6.45 1.59
N VAL A 168 11.12 5.41 0.75
CA VAL A 168 11.11 4.01 1.17
C VAL A 168 12.49 3.59 1.66
N GLU A 169 13.55 3.94 0.93
CA GLU A 169 14.93 3.67 1.30
C GLU A 169 15.29 4.34 2.64
N ALA A 170 14.87 5.58 2.83
CA ALA A 170 15.03 6.29 4.10
C ALA A 170 14.32 5.58 5.26
N ALA A 171 13.08 5.10 5.05
CA ALA A 171 12.32 4.36 6.06
C ALA A 171 12.95 2.99 6.39
N LEU A 172 13.61 2.35 5.42
CA LEU A 172 14.33 1.09 5.60
C LEU A 172 15.75 1.25 6.15
N GLY A 173 16.30 2.47 6.14
CA GLY A 173 17.70 2.73 6.49
C GLY A 173 18.69 2.22 5.44
N VAL A 174 18.26 2.06 4.19
CA VAL A 174 19.09 1.59 3.06
C VAL A 174 19.58 2.83 2.28
N LYS A 175 20.86 2.85 1.89
CA LYS A 175 21.47 3.92 1.07
C LYS A 175 21.65 3.47 -0.37
#